data_AF-A0A7D8UM31-F1
#
_entry.id   AF-A0A7D8UM31-F1
#
_cell.length_a   1.000
_cell.length_b   1.000
_cell.length_c   1.000
_cell.angle_alpha   90.00
_cell.angle_beta   90.00
_cell.angle_gamma   90.00
#
_symmetry.space_group_name_H-M   'P 1'
#
loop_
_entity.id
_entity.type
_entity.pdbx_description
1 polymer ?
#
loop_
_entity_poly.entity_id
_entity_poly.type
_entity_poly.pdbx_seq_one_letter_code
_entity_poly.pdbx_strand_id
1 'polypeptide(L)'
;MSKSSHLENLERDGFVLIPSLLSPEQITTLRAAASQTITLARSGNWPHVRTLPKQFPPWPIEPGTNPAAAGIWGVQFLMHPALPASRTFTQAYFSSAITDVVKELLQCQDEELVLELFNLLVRPDRDFELVWHRDDIPASASAEEEMAR
;
A
#
# COMPACT_ATOMS: atom_id res chain seq x y z
N MET A 1 8.48 -21.93 20.90
CA MET A 1 8.48 -22.41 19.50
C MET A 1 9.72 -21.84 18.81
N SER A 2 10.34 -22.56 17.88
CA SER A 2 11.45 -22.00 17.08
C SER A 2 10.93 -20.86 16.21
N LYS A 3 11.70 -19.79 16.02
CA LYS A 3 11.35 -18.74 15.06
C LYS A 3 11.37 -19.32 13.65
N SER A 4 10.51 -18.80 12.79
CA SER A 4 10.54 -19.15 11.37
C SER A 4 11.69 -18.43 10.67
N SER A 5 12.11 -18.95 9.52
CA SER A 5 13.15 -18.29 8.72
C SER A 5 12.75 -16.89 8.25
N HIS A 6 11.45 -16.61 8.08
CA HIS A 6 10.99 -15.28 7.66
C HIS A 6 11.11 -14.26 8.80
N LEU A 7 10.72 -14.64 10.02
CA LEU A 7 10.87 -13.79 11.19
C LEU A 7 12.34 -13.52 11.51
N GLU A 8 13.19 -14.54 11.44
CA GLU A 8 14.64 -14.37 11.64
C GLU A 8 15.26 -13.40 10.61
N ASN A 9 14.83 -13.46 9.35
CA ASN A 9 15.28 -12.53 8.33
C ASN A 9 14.76 -11.11 8.58
N LEU A 10 13.48 -10.96 8.95
CA LEU A 10 12.89 -9.66 9.28
C LEU A 10 13.61 -8.99 10.45
N GLU A 11 13.90 -9.73 11.53
CA GLU A 11 14.61 -9.20 12.70
C GLU A 11 16.05 -8.80 12.39
N ARG A 12 16.71 -9.49 11.48
CA ARG A 12 18.09 -9.20 11.08
C ARG A 12 18.18 -8.01 10.14
N ASP A 13 17.32 -7.96 9.12
CA ASP A 13 17.49 -7.05 7.97
C ASP A 13 16.47 -5.90 7.95
N GLY A 14 15.41 -5.96 8.76
CA GLY A 14 14.28 -5.03 8.72
C GLY A 14 13.29 -5.27 7.58
N PHE A 15 13.51 -6.30 6.75
CA PHE A 15 12.59 -6.75 5.71
C PHE A 15 12.79 -8.24 5.38
N VAL A 16 11.81 -8.84 4.71
CA VAL A 16 11.91 -10.21 4.19
C VAL A 16 11.33 -10.29 2.77
N LEU A 17 12.02 -11.00 1.87
CA LEU A 17 11.54 -11.27 0.52
C LEU A 17 10.96 -12.68 0.43
N ILE A 18 9.69 -12.78 0.03
CA ILE A 18 8.98 -14.06 -0.15
C ILE A 18 8.65 -14.23 -1.64
N PRO A 19 9.48 -14.98 -2.40
CA PRO A 19 9.27 -15.14 -3.83
C PRO A 19 8.04 -16.00 -4.11
N SER A 20 7.31 -15.66 -5.18
CA SER A 20 6.19 -16.47 -5.68
C SER A 20 5.06 -16.70 -4.67
N LEU A 21 4.83 -15.76 -3.75
CA LEU A 21 3.74 -15.83 -2.77
C LEU A 21 2.35 -15.94 -3.41
N LEU A 22 2.18 -15.30 -4.57
CA LEU A 22 0.95 -15.33 -5.36
C LEU A 22 1.16 -16.11 -6.65
N SER A 23 0.12 -16.82 -7.10
CA SER A 23 0.14 -17.56 -8.36
C SER A 23 0.22 -16.63 -9.57
N PRO A 24 0.69 -17.11 -10.74
CA PRO A 24 0.67 -16.34 -11.98
C PRO A 24 -0.71 -15.78 -12.35
N GLU A 25 -1.77 -16.53 -12.09
CA GLU A 25 -3.16 -16.14 -12.35
C GLU A 25 -3.63 -15.03 -11.40
N GLN A 26 -3.28 -15.13 -10.11
CA GLN A 26 -3.56 -14.08 -9.12
C GLN A 26 -2.84 -12.79 -9.49
N ILE A 27 -1.57 -12.87 -9.87
CA ILE A 27 -0.78 -11.72 -10.32
C ILE A 27 -1.39 -11.10 -11.59
N THR A 28 -1.81 -11.92 -12.55
CA THR A 28 -2.47 -11.44 -13.79
C THR A 28 -3.76 -10.69 -13.46
N THR A 29 -4.59 -11.26 -12.57
CA THR A 29 -5.84 -10.66 -12.12
C THR A 29 -5.60 -9.31 -11.41
N LEU A 30 -4.63 -9.26 -10.49
CA LEU A 30 -4.29 -8.04 -9.76
C LEU A 30 -3.70 -6.95 -10.66
N ARG A 31 -2.90 -7.31 -11.66
CA ARG A 31 -2.38 -6.34 -12.64
C ARG A 31 -3.49 -5.73 -13.49
N ALA A 32 -4.47 -6.53 -13.91
CA ALA A 32 -5.63 -6.02 -14.65
C ALA A 32 -6.46 -5.06 -13.78
N ALA A 33 -6.77 -5.45 -12.54
CA ALA A 33 -7.46 -4.60 -11.56
C ALA A 33 -6.71 -3.29 -11.30
N ALA A 34 -5.41 -3.36 -11.03
CA ALA A 34 -4.56 -2.20 -10.82
C ALA A 34 -4.58 -1.26 -12.05
N SER A 35 -4.45 -1.81 -13.26
CA SER A 35 -4.45 -1.00 -14.50
C SER A 35 -5.77 -0.25 -14.70
N GLN A 36 -6.91 -0.91 -14.43
CA GLN A 36 -8.24 -0.29 -14.50
C GLN A 36 -8.39 0.82 -13.45
N THR A 37 -8.01 0.54 -12.21
CA THR A 37 -8.06 1.52 -11.11
C THR A 37 -7.15 2.73 -11.36
N ILE A 38 -5.94 2.52 -11.88
CA ILE A 38 -5.02 3.60 -12.27
C ILE A 38 -5.64 4.47 -13.35
N THR A 39 -6.27 3.86 -14.36
CA THR A 39 -6.93 4.59 -15.46
C THR A 39 -8.08 5.43 -14.94
N LEU A 40 -8.93 4.87 -14.07
CA LEU A 40 -10.05 5.56 -13.44
C LEU A 40 -9.57 6.74 -12.56
N ALA A 41 -8.50 6.55 -11.81
CA ALA A 41 -7.90 7.58 -10.97
C ALA A 41 -7.31 8.72 -11.81
N ARG A 42 -6.52 8.40 -12.85
CA ARG A 42 -5.94 9.40 -13.75
C ARG A 42 -6.99 10.20 -14.51
N SER A 43 -8.12 9.58 -14.86
CA SER A 43 -9.22 10.29 -15.52
C SER A 43 -10.03 11.18 -14.57
N GLY A 44 -9.71 11.21 -13.28
CA GLY A 44 -10.41 11.99 -12.27
C GLY A 44 -11.71 11.40 -11.77
N ASN A 45 -12.01 10.15 -12.14
CA ASN A 45 -13.22 9.44 -11.74
C ASN A 45 -13.05 8.67 -10.41
N TRP A 46 -11.91 8.85 -9.75
CA TRP A 46 -11.66 8.34 -8.41
C TRP A 46 -11.01 9.43 -7.54
N PRO A 47 -11.67 9.91 -6.47
CA PRO A 47 -11.17 11.04 -5.69
C PRO A 47 -10.04 10.67 -4.72
N HIS A 48 -9.90 9.39 -4.37
CA HIS A 48 -8.98 8.97 -3.32
C HIS A 48 -7.58 8.65 -3.88
N VAL A 49 -6.78 9.68 -4.11
CA VAL A 49 -5.44 9.56 -4.70
C VAL A 49 -4.38 10.27 -3.87
N ARG A 50 -3.13 9.86 -4.05
CA ARG A 50 -1.95 10.58 -3.57
C ARG A 50 -1.38 11.39 -4.73
N THR A 51 -1.38 12.71 -4.61
CA THR A 51 -1.14 13.65 -5.71
C THR A 51 0.29 14.17 -5.73
N LEU A 52 0.79 14.48 -6.92
CA LEU A 52 2.06 15.17 -7.07
C LEU A 52 1.90 16.67 -6.81
N PRO A 53 2.92 17.37 -6.27
CA PRO A 53 4.25 16.86 -5.90
C PRO A 53 4.37 16.46 -4.41
N LYS A 54 3.27 16.11 -3.72
CA LYS A 54 3.27 15.88 -2.27
C LYS A 54 3.40 14.41 -1.91
N GLN A 55 4.41 14.08 -1.11
CA GLN A 55 4.59 12.74 -0.52
C GLN A 55 3.69 12.47 0.69
N PHE A 56 3.46 13.45 1.55
CA PHE A 56 2.68 13.25 2.77
C PHE A 56 1.32 13.94 2.69
N PRO A 57 0.28 13.40 3.36
CA PRO A 57 -1.00 14.07 3.45
C PRO A 57 -0.88 15.41 4.21
N PRO A 58 -1.84 16.33 4.04
CA PRO A 58 -3.01 16.21 3.17
C PRO A 58 -2.68 16.44 1.69
N TRP A 59 -3.36 15.67 0.82
CA TRP A 59 -3.41 15.88 -0.63
C TRP A 59 -4.67 16.69 -0.95
N PRO A 60 -4.60 18.03 -0.96
CA PRO A 60 -5.79 18.85 -1.20
C PRO A 60 -6.30 18.61 -2.62
N ILE A 61 -7.61 18.43 -2.73
CA ILE A 61 -8.32 18.33 -4.00
C ILE A 61 -9.31 19.49 -4.04
N GLU A 62 -9.10 20.41 -4.97
CA GLU A 62 -10.03 21.52 -5.16
C GLU A 62 -11.38 20.97 -5.65
N PRO A 63 -12.51 21.40 -5.05
CA PRO A 63 -13.83 20.95 -5.49
C PRO A 63 -14.04 21.19 -6.99
N GLY A 64 -14.53 20.16 -7.70
CA GLY A 64 -14.80 20.24 -9.13
C GLY A 64 -13.57 20.11 -10.04
N THR A 65 -12.38 19.87 -9.48
CA THR A 65 -11.16 19.62 -10.26
C THR A 65 -10.86 18.12 -10.37
N ASN A 66 -10.12 17.73 -11.41
CA ASN A 66 -9.58 16.38 -11.50
C ASN A 66 -8.46 16.24 -10.44
N PRO A 67 -8.61 15.35 -9.45
CA PRO A 67 -7.61 15.16 -8.40
C PRO A 67 -6.25 14.68 -8.93
N ALA A 68 -6.23 14.05 -10.11
CA ALA A 68 -5.02 13.60 -10.79
C ALA A 68 -4.48 14.60 -11.82
N ALA A 69 -4.99 15.84 -11.88
CA ALA A 69 -4.55 16.83 -12.87
C ALA A 69 -3.03 17.11 -12.80
N ALA A 70 -2.46 17.10 -11.59
CA ALA A 70 -1.03 17.26 -11.39
C ALA A 70 -0.25 15.94 -11.51
N GLY A 71 -0.90 14.81 -11.80
CA GLY A 71 -0.35 13.46 -11.72
C GLY A 71 -0.46 12.86 -10.31
N ILE A 72 -0.31 11.53 -10.25
CA ILE A 72 -0.48 10.75 -9.02
C ILE A 72 0.67 9.77 -8.81
N TRP A 73 0.91 9.38 -7.57
CA TRP A 73 1.88 8.34 -7.19
C TRP A 73 1.26 7.26 -6.29
N GLY A 74 -0.02 7.42 -5.92
CA GLY A 74 -0.78 6.37 -5.25
C GLY A 74 -2.28 6.49 -5.44
N VAL A 75 -2.98 5.38 -5.29
CA VAL A 75 -4.44 5.28 -5.22
C VAL A 75 -4.81 4.63 -3.89
N GLN A 76 -5.83 5.18 -3.24
CA GLN A 76 -6.27 4.80 -1.91
C GLN A 76 -7.70 4.26 -1.96
N PHE A 77 -8.16 3.72 -0.82
CA PHE A 77 -9.52 3.20 -0.65
C PHE A 77 -9.86 2.07 -1.64
N LEU A 78 -8.89 1.17 -1.88
CA LEU A 78 -9.04 0.08 -2.86
C LEU A 78 -10.20 -0.87 -2.58
N MET A 79 -10.68 -0.94 -1.34
CA MET A 79 -11.80 -1.80 -0.94
C MET A 79 -13.13 -1.06 -0.90
N HIS A 80 -13.17 0.21 -1.29
CA HIS A 80 -14.41 0.98 -1.27
C HIS A 80 -15.41 0.42 -2.30
N PRO A 81 -16.69 0.17 -1.94
CA PRO A 81 -17.64 -0.53 -2.81
C PRO A 81 -17.88 0.14 -4.18
N ALA A 82 -17.72 1.47 -4.26
CA ALA A 82 -17.83 2.21 -5.52
C ALA A 82 -16.65 1.98 -6.48
N LEU A 83 -15.52 1.43 -6.03
CA LEU A 83 -14.43 1.07 -6.92
C LEU A 83 -14.77 -0.25 -7.62
N PRO A 84 -14.79 -0.31 -8.97
CA PRO A 84 -15.21 -1.53 -9.68
C PRO A 84 -14.37 -2.77 -9.34
N ALA A 85 -13.07 -2.59 -9.12
CA ALA A 85 -12.13 -3.66 -8.78
C ALA A 85 -12.05 -3.97 -7.27
N SER A 86 -12.90 -3.36 -6.44
CA SER A 86 -12.84 -3.47 -4.98
C SER A 86 -12.85 -4.91 -4.48
N ARG A 87 -13.76 -5.75 -5.00
CA ARG A 87 -13.84 -7.17 -4.64
C ARG A 87 -12.52 -7.90 -4.90
N THR A 88 -11.85 -7.63 -6.01
CA THR A 88 -10.56 -8.26 -6.34
C THR A 88 -9.48 -7.87 -5.34
N PHE A 89 -9.42 -6.58 -4.97
CA PHE A 89 -8.47 -6.10 -3.97
C PHE A 89 -8.75 -6.67 -2.59
N THR A 90 -10.02 -6.69 -2.16
CA THR A 90 -10.43 -7.28 -0.89
C THR A 90 -10.07 -8.76 -0.81
N GLN A 91 -10.33 -9.53 -1.88
CA GLN A 91 -9.97 -10.95 -1.92
C GLN A 91 -8.46 -11.18 -1.77
N ALA A 92 -7.63 -10.34 -2.38
CA ALA A 92 -6.18 -10.44 -2.22
C ALA A 92 -5.74 -10.04 -0.81
N TYR A 93 -6.19 -8.89 -0.31
CA TYR A 93 -5.78 -8.33 0.98
C TYR A 93 -6.09 -9.25 2.16
N PHE A 94 -7.22 -9.97 2.10
CA PHE A 94 -7.63 -10.95 3.11
C PHE A 94 -7.32 -12.41 2.73
N SER A 95 -6.51 -12.65 1.69
CA SER A 95 -6.14 -14.02 1.32
C SER A 95 -5.21 -14.64 2.37
N SER A 96 -5.35 -15.94 2.61
CA SER A 96 -4.47 -16.68 3.53
C SER A 96 -3.00 -16.57 3.13
N ALA A 97 -2.71 -16.49 1.83
CA ALA A 97 -1.35 -16.25 1.32
C ALA A 97 -0.72 -14.97 1.92
N ILE A 98 -1.50 -13.90 2.14
CA ILE A 98 -1.01 -12.67 2.77
C ILE A 98 -1.12 -12.77 4.29
N THR A 99 -2.30 -13.13 4.82
CA THR A 99 -2.55 -13.06 6.25
C THR A 99 -1.75 -14.07 7.05
N ASP A 100 -1.47 -15.27 6.53
CA ASP A 100 -0.67 -16.27 7.24
C ASP A 100 0.79 -15.82 7.39
N VAL A 101 1.36 -15.19 6.36
CA VAL A 101 2.70 -14.56 6.44
C VAL A 101 2.70 -13.44 7.47
N VAL A 102 1.70 -12.56 7.45
CA VAL A 102 1.64 -11.44 8.40
C VAL A 102 1.52 -11.95 9.84
N LYS A 103 0.67 -12.95 10.10
CA LYS A 103 0.53 -13.58 11.41
C LYS A 103 1.82 -14.26 11.87
N GLU A 104 2.53 -14.93 10.96
CA GLU A 104 3.83 -15.53 11.25
C GLU A 104 4.84 -14.46 11.70
N LEU A 105 4.93 -13.36 10.95
CA LEU A 105 5.88 -12.27 11.22
C LEU A 105 5.53 -11.48 12.49
N LEU A 106 4.25 -11.24 12.75
CA LEU A 106 3.78 -10.54 13.95
C LEU A 106 3.60 -11.47 15.16
N GLN A 107 3.76 -12.77 14.97
CA GLN A 107 3.55 -13.82 15.98
C GLN A 107 2.17 -13.75 16.64
N CYS A 108 1.13 -13.51 15.85
CA CYS A 108 -0.25 -13.33 16.33
C CYS A 108 -1.23 -14.33 15.68
N GLN A 109 -2.45 -14.38 16.20
CA GLN A 109 -3.57 -15.15 15.66
C GLN A 109 -4.58 -14.26 14.91
N ASP A 110 -5.55 -14.87 14.25
CA ASP A 110 -6.57 -14.16 13.46
C ASP A 110 -7.36 -13.15 14.30
N GLU A 111 -7.63 -13.46 15.57
CA GLU A 111 -8.38 -12.59 16.48
C GLU A 111 -7.59 -11.33 16.92
N GLU A 112 -6.27 -11.34 16.74
CA GLU A 112 -5.36 -10.26 17.12
C GLU A 112 -4.96 -9.40 15.92
N LEU A 113 -5.06 -9.94 14.70
CA LEU A 113 -4.63 -9.26 13.49
C LEU A 113 -5.64 -8.18 13.07
N VAL A 114 -5.21 -6.92 13.08
CA VAL A 114 -5.94 -5.79 12.51
C VAL A 114 -5.22 -5.31 11.27
N LEU A 115 -5.92 -5.35 10.13
CA LEU A 115 -5.44 -4.83 8.87
C LEU A 115 -5.96 -3.41 8.66
N GLU A 116 -5.06 -2.44 8.54
CA GLU A 116 -5.43 -1.03 8.51
C GLU A 116 -5.62 -0.49 7.08
N LEU A 117 -4.54 -0.46 6.30
CA LEU A 117 -4.48 0.34 5.09
C LEU A 117 -4.02 -0.48 3.87
N PHE A 118 -4.82 -0.45 2.81
CA PHE A 118 -4.45 -1.05 1.53
C PHE A 118 -4.44 -0.01 0.41
N ASN A 119 -3.23 0.30 -0.08
CA ASN A 119 -2.99 1.31 -1.11
C ASN A 119 -2.28 0.71 -2.32
N LEU A 120 -2.57 1.27 -3.48
CA LEU A 120 -1.89 0.95 -4.73
C LEU A 120 -0.86 2.05 -5.01
N LEU A 121 0.43 1.72 -4.94
CA LEU A 121 1.48 2.63 -5.38
C LEU A 121 1.60 2.57 -6.91
N VAL A 122 1.73 3.73 -7.54
CA VAL A 122 1.72 3.84 -9.00
C VAL A 122 2.94 4.62 -9.47
N ARG A 123 3.47 4.25 -10.63
CA ARG A 123 4.54 5.01 -11.27
C ARG A 123 4.05 6.46 -11.52
N PRO A 124 4.73 7.48 -10.99
CA PRO A 124 4.41 8.88 -11.22
C PRO A 124 4.37 9.26 -12.70
N ASP A 125 3.51 10.21 -13.07
CA ASP A 125 3.37 10.70 -14.45
C ASP A 125 4.58 11.54 -14.92
N ARG A 126 5.36 12.07 -13.98
CA ARG A 126 6.62 12.82 -14.18
C ARG A 126 7.62 12.47 -13.09
N ASP A 127 8.86 12.90 -13.24
CA ASP A 127 9.93 12.63 -12.26
C ASP A 127 9.51 13.08 -10.86
N PHE A 128 9.45 12.09 -9.98
CA PHE A 128 9.08 12.24 -8.59
C PHE A 128 9.57 11.01 -7.84
N GLU A 129 10.17 11.24 -6.68
CA GLU A 129 10.63 10.21 -5.77
C GLU A 129 10.11 10.49 -4.37
N LEU A 130 9.87 9.41 -3.62
CA LEU A 130 9.59 9.52 -2.20
C LEU A 130 10.92 9.63 -1.47
N VAL A 131 11.03 10.59 -0.56
CA VAL A 131 12.16 10.66 0.37
C VAL A 131 12.14 9.43 1.27
N TRP A 132 13.32 8.99 1.67
CA TRP A 132 13.49 7.95 2.69
C TRP A 132 12.73 8.33 3.97
N HIS A 133 11.96 7.39 4.50
CA HIS A 133 11.16 7.56 5.72
C HIS A 133 10.87 6.20 6.36
N ARG A 134 10.40 6.25 7.60
CA ARG A 134 9.80 5.13 8.32
C ARG A 134 8.29 5.35 8.39
N ASP A 135 7.48 4.35 8.06
CA ASP A 135 6.03 4.49 8.01
C ASP A 135 5.41 4.87 9.36
N ASP A 136 6.00 4.45 10.48
CA ASP A 136 5.52 4.71 11.83
C ASP A 136 6.03 6.02 12.45
N ILE A 137 6.93 6.72 11.75
CA ILE A 137 7.53 7.97 12.21
C ILE A 137 7.01 9.15 11.37
N PRO A 138 6.36 10.15 12.00
CA PRO A 138 5.89 11.32 11.28
C PRO A 138 7.03 12.05 10.57
N ALA A 139 6.76 12.57 9.37
CA ALA A 139 7.72 13.39 8.61
C ALA A 139 8.16 14.68 9.32
N SER A 140 7.47 15.06 10.39
CA SER A 140 7.81 16.20 11.25
C SER A 140 8.71 15.84 12.43
N ALA A 141 9.03 14.55 12.62
CA ALA A 141 9.86 14.11 13.73
C ALA A 141 11.28 14.68 13.62
N SER A 142 11.87 15.01 14.77
CA SER A 142 13.28 15.38 14.84
C SER A 142 14.17 14.14 14.68
N ALA A 143 15.47 14.35 14.40
CA ALA A 143 16.43 13.26 14.32
C ALA A 143 16.54 12.49 15.65
N GLU A 144 16.44 13.19 16.78
CA GLU A 144 16.44 12.57 18.11
C GLU A 144 15.18 11.73 18.34
N GLU A 145 14.01 12.20 17.91
CA GLU A 145 12.74 11.46 17.98
C GLU A 145 12.76 10.21 17.09
N GLU A 146 13.38 10.31 15.92
CA GLU A 146 13.55 9.18 15.00
C GLU A 146 14.46 8.08 15.58
N MET A 147 15.56 8.48 16.22
CA MET A 147 16.53 7.55 16.83
C MET A 147 16.04 6.87 18.11
N ALA A 148 15.05 7.46 18.80
CA ALA A 148 14.50 6.91 20.04
C ALA A 148 13.49 5.76 19.83
N ARG A 149 13.10 5.48 18.57
CA ARG A 149 12.11 4.47 18.16
C ARG A 149 12.77 3.22 17.57
#